data_AF-A0A1L8E2V8-F1
#
_entry.id   AF-A0A1L8E2V8-F1
#
_cell.length_a   1.000
_cell.length_b   1.000
_cell.length_c   1.000
_cell.angle_alpha   90.00
_cell.angle_beta   90.00
_cell.angle_gamma   90.00
#
_symmetry.space_group_name_H-M   'P 1'
#
loop_
_entity.id
_entity.type
_entity.pdbx_description
1 polymer ?
#
loop_
_entity_poly.entity_id
_entity_poly.type
_entity_poly.pdbx_seq_one_letter_code
_entity_poly.pdbx_strand_id
1 'polypeptide(L)'
;KVPEVPKFESTEDEKEKIKSCWCYGSVCTGWVLFLFSVVSIIMIVVFLSMRGDPDCHELSDSESEEEESTTIDIEHSPPTDDEHLLRIVSRNEWGAKPELNEPVHLHLPTKRVILSHTATDNCTNLVECIKIVKDLQKFHMDTHGWDDIGYNYLVGGDGSAYEGRGWEKQGAHTKNYNVNAIGIAFIGTFNKVTPPEEQLRAFRNLIQWGIDTKKLDEMYKLFGHRQFSPTSSPGQVLYDIIKKWPHWSENIN
;
A
#
# COMPACT_ATOMS: atom_id res chain seq x y z
N LYS A 1 53.30 -3.32 -36.62
CA LYS A 1 53.96 -3.87 -35.42
C LYS A 1 52.87 -4.09 -34.38
N VAL A 2 52.40 -5.33 -34.24
CA VAL A 2 51.32 -5.73 -33.32
C VAL A 2 51.99 -6.18 -32.01
N PRO A 3 51.53 -5.78 -30.82
CA PRO A 3 52.09 -6.30 -29.59
C PRO A 3 51.52 -7.70 -29.29
N GLU A 4 52.41 -8.62 -28.91
CA GLU A 4 52.08 -9.98 -28.49
C GLU A 4 51.33 -10.00 -27.15
N VAL A 5 50.35 -10.90 -27.04
CA VAL A 5 49.58 -11.17 -25.81
C VAL A 5 50.33 -12.23 -24.98
N PRO A 6 50.53 -12.05 -23.66
CA PRO A 6 51.19 -13.05 -22.84
C PRO A 6 50.26 -14.23 -22.54
N LYS A 7 50.82 -15.44 -22.62
CA LYS A 7 50.17 -16.72 -22.33
C LYS A 7 50.10 -16.91 -20.81
N PHE A 8 48.90 -17.06 -20.26
CA PHE A 8 48.68 -17.32 -18.84
C PHE A 8 48.88 -18.82 -18.58
N GLU A 9 49.94 -19.17 -17.86
CA GLU A 9 50.27 -20.53 -17.45
C GLU A 9 49.81 -20.70 -15.99
N SER A 10 48.87 -21.61 -15.74
CA SER A 10 48.32 -21.84 -14.40
C SER A 10 49.30 -22.66 -13.55
N THR A 11 49.57 -22.17 -12.34
CA THR A 11 50.47 -22.79 -11.36
C THR A 11 49.82 -23.98 -10.65
N GLU A 12 50.62 -24.99 -10.29
CA GLU A 12 50.19 -26.27 -9.69
C GLU A 12 49.38 -26.14 -8.38
N ASP A 13 49.39 -24.99 -7.70
CA ASP A 13 48.62 -24.71 -6.48
C ASP A 13 47.09 -24.76 -6.66
N GLU A 14 46.57 -24.49 -7.86
CA GLU A 14 45.11 -24.58 -8.11
C GLU A 14 44.59 -26.02 -8.16
N LYS A 15 45.47 -27.01 -8.42
CA LYS A 15 45.08 -28.41 -8.52
C LYS A 15 44.92 -29.10 -7.16
N GLU A 16 45.55 -28.58 -6.10
CA GLU A 16 45.41 -29.15 -4.75
C GLU A 16 44.11 -28.71 -4.04
N LYS A 17 43.64 -27.47 -4.25
CA LYS A 17 42.36 -27.01 -3.66
C LYS A 17 41.14 -27.77 -4.17
N ILE A 18 41.19 -28.29 -5.40
CA ILE A 18 40.09 -29.06 -6.00
C ILE A 18 39.97 -30.47 -5.38
N LYS A 19 41.06 -31.05 -4.87
CA LYS A 19 41.04 -32.38 -4.22
C LYS A 19 40.41 -32.38 -2.83
N SER A 20 40.30 -31.22 -2.17
CA SER A 20 39.71 -31.13 -0.82
C SER A 20 38.18 -31.18 -0.79
N CYS A 21 37.48 -31.03 -1.93
CA CYS A 21 36.01 -30.99 -1.94
C CYS A 21 35.32 -32.34 -2.22
N TRP A 22 36.07 -33.43 -2.38
CA TRP A 22 35.51 -34.73 -2.80
C TRP A 22 35.39 -35.78 -1.69
N CYS A 23 35.44 -35.39 -0.41
CA CYS A 23 35.28 -36.34 0.72
C CYS A 23 34.03 -36.12 1.61
N TYR A 24 33.08 -35.27 1.22
CA TYR A 24 31.83 -35.05 1.99
C TYR A 24 30.58 -35.71 1.39
N GLY A 25 30.75 -36.77 0.59
CA GLY A 25 29.66 -37.41 -0.18
C GLY A 25 28.87 -38.53 0.51
N SER A 26 29.31 -39.07 1.66
CA SER A 26 28.70 -40.31 2.21
C SER A 26 27.97 -40.20 3.54
N VAL A 27 27.91 -39.02 4.18
CA VAL A 27 27.26 -38.90 5.51
C VAL A 27 25.92 -38.15 5.46
N CYS A 28 25.63 -37.36 4.41
CA CYS A 28 24.40 -36.57 4.33
C CYS A 28 23.18 -37.31 3.73
N THR A 29 23.35 -38.44 3.06
CA THR A 29 22.23 -39.17 2.43
C THR A 29 21.44 -40.01 3.44
N GLY A 30 22.07 -40.46 4.53
CA GLY A 30 21.41 -41.22 5.59
C GLY A 30 20.45 -40.38 6.45
N TRP A 31 20.79 -39.12 6.73
CA TRP A 31 19.96 -38.24 7.56
C TRP A 31 18.71 -37.73 6.83
N VAL A 32 18.81 -37.50 5.52
CA VAL A 32 17.68 -37.08 4.70
C VAL A 32 16.66 -38.23 4.58
N LEU A 33 17.12 -39.47 4.37
CA LEU A 33 16.23 -40.64 4.31
C LEU A 33 15.60 -40.99 5.68
N PHE A 34 16.31 -40.76 6.79
CA PHE A 34 15.76 -40.95 8.13
C PHE A 34 14.66 -39.92 8.46
N LEU A 35 14.86 -38.65 8.07
CA LEU A 35 13.86 -37.59 8.28
C LEU A 35 12.59 -37.81 7.44
N PHE A 36 12.71 -38.29 6.20
CA PHE A 36 11.54 -38.64 5.39
C PHE A 36 10.76 -39.84 5.97
N SER A 37 11.45 -40.85 6.52
CA SER A 37 10.80 -41.99 7.17
C SER A 37 9.99 -41.60 8.40
N VAL A 38 10.53 -40.72 9.25
CA VAL A 38 9.84 -40.28 10.48
C VAL A 38 8.63 -39.40 10.15
N VAL A 39 8.73 -38.52 9.16
CA VAL A 39 7.61 -37.67 8.72
C VAL A 39 6.49 -38.50 8.08
N SER A 40 6.81 -39.52 7.28
CA SER A 40 5.80 -40.43 6.72
C SER A 40 5.08 -41.25 7.78
N ILE A 41 5.77 -41.72 8.82
CA ILE A 41 5.14 -42.45 9.93
C ILE A 41 4.19 -41.55 10.71
N ILE A 42 4.58 -40.29 10.99
CA ILE A 42 3.72 -39.31 11.67
C ILE A 42 2.44 -39.03 10.85
N MET A 43 2.57 -38.86 9.53
CA MET A 43 1.41 -38.63 8.66
C MET A 43 0.47 -39.84 8.59
N ILE A 44 1.00 -41.06 8.61
CA ILE A 44 0.19 -42.29 8.66
C ILE A 44 -0.55 -42.42 10.00
N VAL A 45 0.09 -42.11 11.13
CA VAL A 45 -0.55 -42.15 12.46
C VAL A 45 -1.66 -41.11 12.58
N VAL A 46 -1.45 -39.90 12.05
CA VAL A 46 -2.48 -38.85 11.98
C VAL A 46 -3.64 -39.29 11.08
N PHE A 47 -3.35 -39.88 9.92
CA PHE A 47 -4.38 -40.39 9.01
C PHE A 47 -5.18 -41.56 9.59
N LEU A 48 -4.54 -42.46 10.34
CA LEU A 48 -5.22 -43.54 11.06
C LEU A 48 -6.04 -43.04 12.26
N SER A 49 -5.69 -41.88 12.83
CA SER A 49 -6.44 -41.24 13.91
C SER A 49 -7.65 -40.43 13.44
N MET A 50 -7.76 -40.14 12.13
CA MET A 50 -8.92 -39.46 11.54
C MET A 50 -10.00 -40.40 10.98
N ARG A 51 -9.80 -41.72 11.06
CA ARG A 51 -10.88 -42.69 10.79
C ARG A 51 -11.68 -42.91 12.08
N GLY A 52 -12.47 -41.91 12.44
CA GLY A 52 -13.60 -42.09 13.35
C GLY A 52 -14.71 -42.84 12.61
N ASP A 53 -15.35 -43.78 13.31
CA ASP A 53 -16.42 -44.63 12.80
C ASP A 53 -17.64 -43.82 12.30
N PRO A 54 -18.35 -44.31 11.27
CA PRO A 54 -19.62 -43.73 10.86
C PRO A 54 -20.71 -44.14 11.84
N ASP A 55 -21.29 -43.16 12.53
CA ASP A 55 -22.46 -43.36 13.38
C ASP A 55 -23.70 -43.59 12.47
N CYS A 56 -24.32 -44.76 12.61
CA CYS A 56 -25.49 -45.16 11.83
C CYS A 56 -26.74 -44.67 12.57
N HIS A 57 -27.38 -43.61 12.08
CA HIS A 57 -28.71 -43.22 12.53
C HIS A 57 -29.79 -43.84 11.63
N GLU A 58 -30.70 -44.53 12.30
CA GLU A 58 -31.83 -45.33 11.81
C GLU A 58 -32.86 -44.46 11.07
N LEU A 59 -33.24 -44.87 9.86
CA LEU A 59 -34.35 -44.29 9.10
C LEU A 59 -35.64 -45.00 9.50
N SER A 60 -36.60 -44.25 10.04
CA SER A 60 -38.01 -44.66 10.08
C SER A 60 -38.82 -43.77 9.17
N ASP A 61 -39.61 -44.42 8.33
CA ASP A 61 -40.36 -43.88 7.21
C ASP A 61 -41.55 -42.96 7.57
N SER A 62 -41.93 -42.20 6.53
CA SER A 62 -43.30 -41.84 6.11
C SER A 62 -44.01 -40.59 6.66
N GLU A 63 -44.14 -39.65 5.72
CA GLU A 63 -45.38 -38.98 5.24
C GLU A 63 -46.09 -37.85 6.02
N SER A 64 -46.36 -36.81 5.21
CA SER A 64 -47.51 -35.90 5.16
C SER A 64 -47.55 -34.64 6.03
N GLU A 65 -47.49 -33.50 5.31
CA GLU A 65 -48.39 -32.33 5.32
C GLU A 65 -48.85 -31.74 6.68
N GLU A 66 -48.51 -30.47 6.95
CA GLU A 66 -49.36 -29.28 6.79
C GLU A 66 -48.72 -28.06 7.49
N GLU A 67 -49.25 -26.88 7.17
CA GLU A 67 -48.81 -25.50 7.38
C GLU A 67 -48.47 -25.10 8.84
N GLU A 68 -47.61 -24.07 9.03
CA GLU A 68 -48.02 -22.79 9.65
C GLU A 68 -46.87 -21.75 9.68
N SER A 69 -47.17 -20.60 9.08
CA SER A 69 -46.63 -19.25 9.29
C SER A 69 -45.71 -19.01 10.51
N THR A 70 -44.45 -18.63 10.26
CA THR A 70 -43.78 -17.54 11.00
C THR A 70 -42.75 -16.84 10.10
N THR A 71 -43.01 -15.58 9.76
CA THR A 71 -42.04 -14.69 9.12
C THR A 71 -40.95 -14.34 10.14
N ILE A 72 -39.76 -14.90 9.97
CA ILE A 72 -38.57 -14.42 10.67
C ILE A 72 -38.05 -13.22 9.90
N ASP A 73 -38.31 -12.02 10.44
CA ASP A 73 -37.67 -10.79 10.00
C ASP A 73 -36.16 -10.97 10.16
N ILE A 74 -35.44 -11.06 9.04
CA ILE A 74 -33.99 -10.89 9.02
C ILE A 74 -33.77 -9.40 9.28
N GLU A 75 -33.75 -9.04 10.56
CA GLU A 75 -33.23 -7.77 11.02
C GLU A 75 -31.74 -7.75 10.63
N HIS A 76 -31.48 -7.05 9.53
CA HIS A 76 -30.15 -6.77 9.03
C HIS A 76 -29.45 -6.00 10.15
N SER A 77 -28.62 -6.70 10.91
CA SER A 77 -27.76 -6.11 11.92
C SER A 77 -26.99 -4.98 11.23
N PRO A 78 -27.00 -3.74 11.74
CA PRO A 78 -26.27 -2.65 11.11
C PRO A 78 -24.78 -3.02 11.03
N PRO A 79 -24.09 -2.74 9.91
CA PRO A 79 -22.68 -3.03 9.78
C PRO A 79 -21.91 -2.33 10.90
N THR A 80 -21.11 -3.10 11.65
CA THR A 80 -20.39 -2.67 12.83
C THR A 80 -19.23 -1.73 12.47
N ASP A 81 -19.30 -0.46 12.91
CA ASP A 81 -18.25 0.51 13.31
C ASP A 81 -16.84 0.54 12.65
N ASP A 82 -16.61 -0.06 11.47
CA ASP A 82 -15.31 -0.03 10.76
C ASP A 82 -15.21 1.11 9.70
N GLU A 83 -16.10 2.09 9.76
CA GLU A 83 -16.11 3.18 8.76
C GLU A 83 -15.01 4.24 9.02
N HIS A 84 -14.40 4.23 10.21
CA HIS A 84 -13.51 5.30 10.68
C HIS A 84 -12.02 4.91 10.88
N LEU A 85 -11.59 3.69 10.56
CA LEU A 85 -10.18 3.33 10.74
C LEU A 85 -9.29 3.96 9.65
N LEU A 86 -8.71 5.11 9.97
CA LEU A 86 -7.62 5.70 9.20
C LEU A 86 -6.29 5.06 9.61
N ARG A 87 -5.65 4.32 8.69
CA ARG A 87 -4.25 3.91 8.84
C ARG A 87 -3.33 4.95 8.22
N ILE A 88 -2.47 5.57 9.02
CA ILE A 88 -1.38 6.42 8.55
C ILE A 88 -0.07 5.64 8.64
N VAL A 89 0.50 5.30 7.49
CA VAL A 89 1.85 4.74 7.35
C VAL A 89 2.85 5.89 7.48
N SER A 90 3.52 5.93 8.64
CA SER A 90 4.47 7.00 8.97
C SER A 90 5.71 6.99 8.07
N ARG A 91 6.43 8.11 8.03
CA ARG A 91 7.73 8.21 7.33
C ARG A 91 8.71 7.10 7.71
N ASN A 92 8.77 6.75 8.99
CA ASN A 92 9.64 5.68 9.46
C ASN A 92 9.18 4.30 8.97
N GLU A 93 7.87 4.05 8.95
CA GLU A 93 7.28 2.77 8.55
C GLU A 93 7.51 2.46 7.06
N TRP A 94 7.35 3.44 6.17
CA TRP A 94 7.65 3.24 4.75
C TRP A 94 9.15 3.42 4.39
N GLY A 95 9.98 3.78 5.37
CA GLY A 95 11.43 3.89 5.21
C GLY A 95 11.86 5.12 4.40
N ALA A 96 11.32 6.28 4.76
CA ALA A 96 11.64 7.57 4.17
C ALA A 96 13.11 7.93 4.30
N LYS A 97 13.70 8.48 3.24
CA LYS A 97 14.93 9.27 3.36
C LYS A 97 14.65 10.55 4.19
N PRO A 98 15.66 11.05 4.92
CA PRO A 98 15.54 12.35 5.58
C PRO A 98 15.39 13.48 4.55
N GLU A 99 14.76 14.57 4.97
CA GLU A 99 14.69 15.82 4.21
C GLU A 99 16.10 16.40 4.02
N LEU A 100 16.39 17.02 2.88
CA LEU A 100 17.73 17.56 2.58
C LEU A 100 18.04 18.88 3.32
N ASN A 101 17.01 19.69 3.56
CA ASN A 101 17.11 21.02 4.16
C ASN A 101 16.01 21.22 5.20
N GLU A 102 16.17 22.23 6.05
CA GLU A 102 15.13 22.62 7.03
C GLU A 102 13.82 22.96 6.30
N PRO A 103 12.69 22.34 6.66
CA PRO A 103 11.43 22.54 5.97
C PRO A 103 10.84 23.92 6.24
N VAL A 104 10.21 24.50 5.22
CA VAL A 104 9.31 25.64 5.43
C VAL A 104 8.03 25.15 6.10
N HIS A 105 7.60 25.80 7.17
CA HIS A 105 6.39 25.43 7.89
C HIS A 105 5.13 26.10 7.33
N LEU A 106 4.01 25.39 7.37
CA LEU A 106 2.70 25.93 7.01
C LEU A 106 2.11 26.76 8.15
N HIS A 107 1.30 27.76 7.78
CA HIS A 107 0.41 28.42 8.72
C HIS A 107 -0.83 27.56 8.95
N LEU A 108 -1.02 27.11 10.20
CA LEU A 108 -2.13 26.24 10.58
C LEU A 108 -3.24 27.03 11.32
N PRO A 109 -4.52 26.62 11.19
CA PRO A 109 -5.00 25.57 10.30
C PRO A 109 -4.92 26.00 8.83
N THR A 110 -4.54 25.06 7.97
CA THR A 110 -4.50 25.31 6.52
C THR A 110 -5.92 25.38 5.98
N LYS A 111 -6.19 26.26 5.01
CA LYS A 111 -7.55 26.49 4.47
C LYS A 111 -7.80 25.86 3.10
N ARG A 112 -6.81 25.13 2.57
CA ARG A 112 -6.83 24.62 1.21
C ARG A 112 -6.28 23.21 1.13
N VAL A 113 -6.98 22.35 0.39
CA VAL A 113 -6.51 21.03 0.00
C VAL A 113 -6.43 20.99 -1.52
N ILE A 114 -5.29 20.57 -2.05
CA ILE A 114 -5.09 20.37 -3.48
C ILE A 114 -4.87 18.89 -3.75
N LEU A 115 -5.83 18.29 -4.43
CA LEU A 115 -5.86 16.86 -4.73
C LEU A 115 -5.17 16.59 -6.07
N SER A 116 -4.21 15.67 -6.05
CA SER A 116 -3.48 15.19 -7.23
C SER A 116 -3.67 13.68 -7.42
N HIS A 117 -3.28 13.17 -8.58
CA HIS A 117 -2.83 11.78 -8.72
C HIS A 117 -1.31 11.73 -8.86
N THR A 118 -0.70 10.58 -8.65
CA THR A 118 0.75 10.41 -8.84
C THR A 118 1.13 10.15 -10.30
N ALA A 119 0.18 9.76 -11.15
CA ALA A 119 0.42 9.30 -12.52
C ALA A 119 1.38 8.09 -12.58
N THR A 120 1.37 7.27 -11.54
CA THR A 120 2.09 5.99 -11.45
C THR A 120 1.14 4.83 -11.75
N ASP A 121 1.67 3.60 -11.66
CA ASP A 121 0.83 2.42 -11.47
C ASP A 121 -0.02 2.54 -10.20
N ASN A 122 -1.15 1.83 -10.18
CA ASN A 122 -1.94 1.65 -8.97
C ASN A 122 -1.24 0.62 -8.06
N CYS A 123 -1.52 0.67 -6.77
CA CYS A 123 -1.10 -0.35 -5.80
C CYS A 123 -2.32 -0.89 -5.05
N THR A 124 -2.27 -2.16 -4.65
CA THR A 124 -3.41 -2.84 -4.01
C THR A 124 -3.11 -3.35 -2.61
N ASN A 125 -1.84 -3.34 -2.21
CA ASN A 125 -1.39 -3.75 -0.89
C ASN A 125 -0.27 -2.84 -0.37
N LEU A 126 -0.02 -2.95 0.93
CA LEU A 126 0.96 -2.13 1.65
C LEU A 126 2.35 -2.16 0.99
N VAL A 127 2.83 -3.33 0.57
CA VAL A 127 4.20 -3.48 0.04
C VAL A 127 4.35 -2.74 -1.29
N GLU A 128 3.38 -2.88 -2.18
CA GLU A 128 3.33 -2.17 -3.46
C GLU A 128 3.25 -0.66 -3.25
N CYS A 129 2.35 -0.20 -2.38
CA CYS A 129 2.17 1.22 -2.14
C CYS A 129 3.41 1.84 -1.49
N ILE A 130 4.04 1.19 -0.51
CA ILE A 130 5.33 1.62 0.07
C ILE A 130 6.38 1.74 -1.02
N LYS A 131 6.49 0.75 -1.91
CA LYS A 131 7.46 0.80 -3.01
C LYS A 131 7.25 2.05 -3.87
N ILE A 132 6.01 2.34 -4.26
CA ILE A 132 5.69 3.52 -5.08
C ILE A 132 6.02 4.83 -4.33
N VAL A 133 5.67 4.93 -3.04
CA VAL A 133 5.99 6.13 -2.24
C VAL A 133 7.50 6.37 -2.16
N LYS A 134 8.30 5.31 -1.97
CA LYS A 134 9.76 5.39 -1.97
C LYS A 134 10.31 5.82 -3.33
N ASP A 135 9.78 5.25 -4.42
CA ASP A 135 10.19 5.59 -5.77
C ASP A 135 9.83 7.05 -6.11
N LEU A 136 8.67 7.55 -5.65
CA LEU A 136 8.28 8.95 -5.78
C LEU A 136 9.17 9.89 -4.98
N GLN A 137 9.51 9.56 -3.73
CA GLN A 137 10.45 10.36 -2.94
C GLN A 137 11.81 10.41 -3.65
N LYS A 138 12.32 9.27 -4.09
CA LYS A 138 13.57 9.17 -4.85
C LYS A 138 13.54 10.02 -6.11
N PHE A 139 12.47 9.91 -6.91
CA PHE A 139 12.32 10.69 -8.14
C PHE A 139 12.29 12.20 -7.85
N HIS A 140 11.54 12.65 -6.85
CA HIS A 140 11.48 14.06 -6.48
C HIS A 140 12.83 14.61 -5.97
N MET A 141 13.56 13.84 -5.15
CA MET A 141 14.84 14.29 -4.61
C MET A 141 15.97 14.17 -5.65
N ASP A 142 16.15 12.99 -6.23
CA ASP A 142 17.30 12.69 -7.08
C ASP A 142 17.16 13.32 -8.48
N THR A 143 15.94 13.42 -9.03
CA THR A 143 15.70 13.95 -10.38
C THR A 143 15.28 15.42 -10.38
N HIS A 144 14.37 15.82 -9.49
CA HIS A 144 13.88 17.21 -9.45
C HIS A 144 14.66 18.12 -8.49
N GLY A 145 15.57 17.56 -7.69
CA GLY A 145 16.34 18.33 -6.71
C GLY A 145 15.50 18.92 -5.59
N TRP A 146 14.35 18.31 -5.27
CA TRP A 146 13.50 18.76 -4.17
C TRP A 146 14.04 18.25 -2.84
N ASP A 147 13.72 18.96 -1.75
CA ASP A 147 14.18 18.58 -0.41
C ASP A 147 13.59 17.25 0.09
N ASP A 148 12.43 16.87 -0.46
CA ASP A 148 11.67 15.68 -0.09
C ASP A 148 10.57 15.39 -1.13
N ILE A 149 9.82 14.30 -0.95
CA ILE A 149 8.59 14.00 -1.69
C ILE A 149 7.66 15.24 -1.74
N GLY A 150 7.07 15.53 -2.90
CA GLY A 150 6.35 16.80 -3.09
C GLY A 150 5.00 16.92 -2.38
N TYR A 151 4.40 15.79 -1.98
CA TYR A 151 3.07 15.77 -1.37
C TYR A 151 3.16 15.77 0.15
N ASN A 152 2.15 16.35 0.82
CA ASN A 152 2.00 16.25 2.27
C ASN A 152 1.59 14.84 2.66
N TYR A 153 0.62 14.28 1.93
CA TYR A 153 0.16 12.90 2.09
C TYR A 153 -0.10 12.25 0.73
N LEU A 154 -0.06 10.93 0.70
CA LEU A 154 -0.56 10.12 -0.40
C LEU A 154 -1.60 9.14 0.13
N VAL A 155 -2.58 8.76 -0.68
CA VAL A 155 -3.54 7.70 -0.33
C VAL A 155 -3.35 6.54 -1.31
N GLY A 156 -3.11 5.34 -0.80
CA GLY A 156 -2.88 4.14 -1.60
C GLY A 156 -4.17 3.42 -1.94
N GLY A 157 -4.14 2.62 -3.01
CA GLY A 157 -5.27 1.75 -3.36
C GLY A 157 -5.50 0.63 -2.33
N ASP A 158 -4.58 0.45 -1.38
CA ASP A 158 -4.74 -0.41 -0.20
C ASP A 158 -5.58 0.22 0.93
N GLY A 159 -6.08 1.45 0.75
CA GLY A 159 -6.85 2.17 1.77
C GLY A 159 -6.02 2.82 2.88
N SER A 160 -4.69 2.84 2.77
CA SER A 160 -3.82 3.52 3.73
C SER A 160 -3.48 4.94 3.28
N ALA A 161 -3.27 5.85 4.24
CA ALA A 161 -2.62 7.13 4.01
C ALA A 161 -1.11 7.02 4.29
N TYR A 162 -0.28 7.58 3.42
CA TYR A 162 1.18 7.57 3.52
C TYR A 162 1.67 8.97 3.83
N GLU A 163 2.37 9.13 4.94
CA GLU A 163 2.92 10.41 5.36
C GLU A 163 4.06 10.83 4.42
N GLY A 164 3.83 11.90 3.64
CA GLY A 164 4.87 12.60 2.90
C GLY A 164 5.50 13.65 3.80
N ARG A 165 5.37 14.92 3.44
CA ARG A 165 5.84 16.04 4.30
C ARG A 165 4.99 16.25 5.57
N GLY A 166 3.85 15.57 5.68
CA GLY A 166 2.96 15.69 6.84
C GLY A 166 2.17 17.00 6.87
N TRP A 167 1.49 17.25 7.98
CA TRP A 167 0.56 18.38 8.12
C TRP A 167 1.21 19.74 8.34
N GLU A 168 2.43 19.77 8.88
CA GLU A 168 3.02 21.02 9.40
C GLU A 168 4.02 21.66 8.44
N LYS A 169 4.40 20.95 7.38
CA LYS A 169 5.46 21.35 6.45
C LYS A 169 4.88 21.67 5.08
N GLN A 170 5.45 22.67 4.44
CA GLN A 170 5.06 23.10 3.11
C GLN A 170 5.38 22.02 2.06
N GLY A 171 4.39 21.73 1.23
CA GLY A 171 4.52 20.87 0.05
C GLY A 171 5.44 21.43 -1.05
N ALA A 172 5.64 20.61 -2.09
CA ALA A 172 6.17 21.03 -3.40
C ALA A 172 5.24 20.60 -4.57
N HIS A 173 4.00 20.22 -4.26
CA HIS A 173 3.04 19.61 -5.19
C HIS A 173 2.44 20.58 -6.22
N THR A 174 2.29 21.86 -5.88
CA THR A 174 1.64 22.86 -6.73
C THR A 174 2.36 24.20 -6.63
N LYS A 175 3.25 24.45 -7.59
CA LYS A 175 4.08 25.65 -7.67
C LYS A 175 3.24 26.93 -7.46
N ASN A 176 3.74 27.85 -6.64
CA ASN A 176 3.10 29.10 -6.21
C ASN A 176 1.91 28.97 -5.24
N TYR A 177 1.41 27.75 -4.98
CA TYR A 177 0.26 27.52 -4.09
C TYR A 177 0.60 26.61 -2.90
N ASN A 178 1.85 26.15 -2.78
CA ASN A 178 2.30 25.29 -1.70
C ASN A 178 2.21 25.95 -0.31
N VAL A 179 2.42 27.27 -0.22
CA VAL A 179 2.56 28.03 1.05
C VAL A 179 1.31 28.01 1.95
N ASN A 180 0.15 27.68 1.38
CA ASN A 180 -1.13 27.71 2.09
C ASN A 180 -2.04 26.55 1.70
N ALA A 181 -1.45 25.41 1.32
CA ALA A 181 -2.19 24.24 0.89
C ALA A 181 -1.58 22.95 1.43
N ILE A 182 -2.45 21.99 1.74
CA ILE A 182 -2.09 20.59 1.94
C ILE A 182 -2.28 19.87 0.60
N GLY A 183 -1.20 19.30 0.07
CA GLY A 183 -1.24 18.47 -1.13
C GLY A 183 -1.44 17.01 -0.80
N ILE A 184 -2.54 16.43 -1.28
CA ILE A 184 -2.83 15.00 -1.10
C ILE A 184 -2.88 14.34 -2.47
N ALA A 185 -2.06 13.31 -2.68
CA ALA A 185 -2.03 12.58 -3.95
C ALA A 185 -2.65 11.19 -3.84
N PHE A 186 -3.54 10.84 -4.76
CA PHE A 186 -3.96 9.46 -4.96
C PHE A 186 -2.86 8.71 -5.71
N ILE A 187 -2.34 7.63 -5.13
CA ILE A 187 -1.38 6.76 -5.78
C ILE A 187 -2.09 6.03 -6.93
N GLY A 188 -1.69 6.35 -8.17
CA GLY A 188 -2.28 5.79 -9.38
C GLY A 188 -2.50 6.78 -10.51
N THR A 189 -3.21 6.32 -11.55
CA THR A 189 -3.58 7.10 -12.74
C THR A 189 -5.08 7.00 -13.02
N PHE A 190 -5.82 8.07 -12.70
CA PHE A 190 -7.29 8.08 -12.72
C PHE A 190 -7.91 8.84 -13.89
N ASN A 191 -7.25 8.81 -15.07
CA ASN A 191 -7.81 9.41 -16.28
C ASN A 191 -9.02 8.64 -16.81
N LYS A 192 -9.04 7.31 -16.62
CA LYS A 192 -10.06 6.40 -17.16
C LYS A 192 -10.54 5.36 -16.15
N VAL A 193 -9.87 5.28 -15.00
CA VAL A 193 -10.12 4.26 -13.98
C VAL A 193 -10.63 4.96 -12.73
N THR A 194 -11.65 4.39 -12.11
CA THR A 194 -12.19 4.84 -10.83
C THR A 194 -11.25 4.39 -9.70
N PRO A 195 -10.86 5.28 -8.76
CA PRO A 195 -10.15 4.88 -7.56
C PRO A 195 -10.95 3.85 -6.74
N PRO A 196 -10.30 2.86 -6.10
CA PRO A 196 -10.98 1.98 -5.15
C PRO A 196 -11.69 2.75 -4.03
N GLU A 197 -12.80 2.21 -3.53
CA GLU A 197 -13.60 2.90 -2.51
C GLU A 197 -12.81 3.05 -1.21
N GLU A 198 -11.96 2.07 -0.84
CA GLU A 198 -11.06 2.20 0.32
C GLU A 198 -10.09 3.39 0.18
N GLN A 199 -9.61 3.70 -1.03
CA GLN A 199 -8.73 4.84 -1.28
C GLN A 199 -9.48 6.17 -1.12
N LEU A 200 -10.74 6.24 -1.58
CA LEU A 200 -11.60 7.41 -1.39
C LEU A 200 -11.97 7.59 0.09
N ARG A 201 -12.20 6.50 0.82
CA ARG A 201 -12.45 6.51 2.27
C ARG A 201 -11.23 6.97 3.05
N ALA A 202 -10.04 6.46 2.71
CA ALA A 202 -8.78 6.88 3.32
C ALA A 202 -8.57 8.40 3.19
N PHE A 203 -8.85 8.97 2.02
CA PHE A 203 -8.82 10.42 1.83
C PHE A 203 -9.80 11.14 2.76
N ARG A 204 -11.07 10.73 2.80
CA ARG A 204 -12.09 11.36 3.66
C ARG A 204 -11.71 11.29 5.13
N ASN A 205 -11.25 10.13 5.60
CA ASN A 205 -10.83 9.95 6.99
C ASN A 205 -9.58 10.76 7.31
N LEU A 206 -8.64 10.91 6.37
CA LEU A 206 -7.47 11.79 6.53
C LEU A 206 -7.86 13.26 6.62
N ILE A 207 -8.83 13.72 5.82
CA ILE A 207 -9.38 15.07 5.92
C ILE A 207 -10.01 15.30 7.29
N GLN A 208 -10.86 14.38 7.75
CA GLN A 208 -11.51 14.47 9.05
C GLN A 208 -10.48 14.53 10.18
N TRP A 209 -9.46 13.67 10.14
CA TRP A 209 -8.35 13.71 11.09
C TRP A 209 -7.65 15.08 11.10
N GLY A 210 -7.44 15.68 9.93
CA GLY A 210 -6.84 17.01 9.80
C GLY A 210 -7.69 18.11 10.47
N ILE A 211 -9.01 18.02 10.35
CA ILE A 211 -9.96 18.93 11.00
C ILE A 211 -9.94 18.74 12.51
N ASP A 212 -10.09 17.50 12.98
CA ASP A 212 -10.16 17.15 14.41
C ASP A 212 -8.89 17.57 15.16
N THR A 213 -7.74 17.48 14.48
CA THR A 213 -6.43 17.86 15.01
C THR A 213 -6.06 19.33 14.76
N LYS A 214 -6.99 20.14 14.22
CA LYS A 214 -6.82 21.57 13.93
C LYS A 214 -5.65 21.88 12.98
N LYS A 215 -5.28 20.92 12.13
CA LYS A 215 -4.30 21.08 11.06
C LYS A 215 -4.95 21.61 9.79
N LEU A 216 -6.23 21.29 9.59
CA LEU A 216 -7.08 21.75 8.50
C LEU A 216 -8.25 22.55 9.08
N ASP A 217 -8.60 23.64 8.41
CA ASP A 217 -9.73 24.50 8.79
C ASP A 217 -11.04 23.78 8.45
N GLU A 218 -12.04 23.82 9.33
CA GLU A 218 -13.35 23.20 9.10
C GLU A 218 -14.01 23.70 7.80
N MET A 219 -13.74 24.95 7.40
CA MET A 219 -14.27 25.58 6.19
C MET A 219 -13.28 25.57 5.02
N TYR A 220 -12.34 24.60 5.02
CA TYR A 220 -11.36 24.45 3.95
C TYR A 220 -12.00 24.41 2.56
N LYS A 221 -11.19 24.67 1.54
CA LYS A 221 -11.55 24.54 0.13
C LYS A 221 -10.79 23.39 -0.51
N LEU A 222 -11.53 22.52 -1.19
CA LEU A 222 -11.01 21.40 -1.95
C LEU A 222 -10.89 21.77 -3.43
N PHE A 223 -9.74 21.47 -4.00
CA PHE A 223 -9.44 21.71 -5.41
C PHE A 223 -8.75 20.51 -6.04
N GLY A 224 -8.87 20.37 -7.35
CA GLY A 224 -8.03 19.48 -8.16
C GLY A 224 -6.81 20.22 -8.69
N HIS A 225 -5.66 19.53 -8.76
CA HIS A 225 -4.40 20.15 -9.18
C HIS A 225 -4.48 20.89 -10.53
N ARG A 226 -5.23 20.37 -11.51
CA ARG A 226 -5.47 21.02 -12.81
C ARG A 226 -6.06 22.43 -12.75
N GLN A 227 -6.65 22.84 -11.62
CA GLN A 227 -7.14 24.21 -11.47
C GLN A 227 -5.97 25.21 -11.39
N PHE A 228 -4.81 24.79 -10.86
CA PHE A 228 -3.66 25.68 -10.62
C PHE A 228 -2.55 25.59 -11.67
N SER A 229 -2.53 24.50 -12.45
CA SER A 229 -1.46 24.17 -13.39
C SER A 229 -2.02 23.47 -14.64
N PRO A 230 -1.38 23.62 -15.82
CA PRO A 230 -1.78 22.90 -17.05
C PRO A 230 -1.38 21.41 -16.96
N THR A 231 -2.09 20.64 -16.15
CA THR A 231 -1.87 19.20 -15.92
C THR A 231 -3.17 18.43 -16.05
N SER A 232 -3.09 17.13 -16.37
CA SER A 232 -4.26 16.25 -16.31
C SER A 232 -4.59 15.79 -14.89
N SER A 233 -3.71 16.02 -13.91
CA SER A 233 -3.93 15.66 -12.50
C SER A 233 -5.16 16.36 -11.91
N PRO A 234 -6.04 15.68 -11.16
CA PRO A 234 -5.91 14.33 -10.58
C PRO A 234 -6.40 13.18 -11.48
N GLY A 235 -6.55 13.40 -12.79
CA GLY A 235 -7.20 12.46 -13.72
C GLY A 235 -8.69 12.76 -13.85
N GLN A 236 -9.26 12.51 -15.03
CA GLN A 236 -10.63 12.92 -15.35
C GLN A 236 -11.68 12.25 -14.44
N VAL A 237 -11.58 10.94 -14.22
CA VAL A 237 -12.56 10.20 -13.40
C VAL A 237 -12.53 10.70 -11.95
N LEU A 238 -11.33 10.81 -11.36
CA LEU A 238 -11.18 11.32 -10.00
C LEU A 238 -11.61 12.79 -9.90
N TYR A 239 -11.32 13.63 -10.90
CA TYR A 239 -11.78 15.01 -10.93
C TYR A 239 -13.32 15.11 -10.90
N ASP A 240 -14.01 14.29 -11.70
CA ASP A 240 -15.47 14.27 -11.75
C ASP A 240 -16.12 13.77 -10.45
N ILE A 241 -15.42 12.92 -9.70
CA ILE A 241 -15.83 12.49 -8.35
C ILE A 241 -15.70 13.64 -7.35
N ILE A 242 -14.52 14.26 -7.26
CA ILE A 242 -14.23 15.26 -6.21
C ILE A 242 -15.07 16.53 -6.36
N LYS A 243 -15.53 16.83 -7.59
CA LYS A 243 -16.48 17.93 -7.86
C LYS A 243 -17.80 17.80 -7.10
N LYS A 244 -18.15 16.59 -6.68
CA LYS A 244 -19.40 16.28 -5.97
C LYS A 244 -19.21 16.25 -4.45
N TRP A 245 -17.97 16.38 -3.97
CA TRP A 245 -17.67 16.32 -2.54
C TRP A 245 -17.95 17.65 -1.83
N PRO A 246 -18.19 17.61 -0.51
CA PRO A 246 -18.17 18.80 0.32
C PRO A 246 -16.88 19.59 0.12
N HIS A 247 -16.95 20.91 0.35
CA HIS A 247 -15.81 21.84 0.24
C HIS A 247 -15.22 22.02 -1.16
N TRP A 248 -15.71 21.33 -2.19
CA TRP A 248 -15.31 21.59 -3.57
C TRP A 248 -15.47 23.07 -3.94
N SER A 249 -14.45 23.63 -4.58
CA SER A 249 -14.46 25.02 -5.02
C SER A 249 -14.06 25.14 -6.49
N GLU A 250 -14.88 25.84 -7.27
CA GLU A 250 -14.61 26.09 -8.69
C GLU A 250 -13.59 27.22 -8.90
N ASN A 251 -13.59 28.21 -8.01
CA ASN A 251 -12.82 29.45 -8.14
C ASN A 251 -11.64 29.48 -7.17
N ILE A 252 -10.46 29.86 -7.67
CA ILE A 252 -9.19 29.85 -6.94
C ILE A 252 -9.00 31.10 -6.04
N ASN A 253 -9.98 32.01 -6.04
CA ASN A 253 -9.92 33.31 -5.38
C ASN A 253 -9.53 33.24 -3.89
#